data_AF-A0A966J1N8-F1
#
_entry.id   AF-A0A966J1N8-F1
#
_cell.length_a   1.000
_cell.length_b   1.000
_cell.length_c   1.000
_cell.angle_alpha   90.00
_cell.angle_beta   90.00
_cell.angle_gamma   90.00
#
_symmetry.space_group_name_H-M   'P 1'
#
loop_
_entity.id
_entity.type
_entity.pdbx_description
1 polymer ?
#
loop_
_entity_poly.entity_id
_entity_poly.type
_entity_poly.pdbx_seq_one_letter_code
_entity_poly.pdbx_strand_id
1 'polypeptide(L)'
;MFSFFRKKTPATDVAASTNAHSTTPGPEATSVAPALAATGEASASSPAATAPLSAAEPTARAGWLSRLRQGLRRTGQSMAEVFTGKQIDDDLYEALESALLMADAGVPATEFLLNDLKRRVKDTKADDPARVRGLLVDALTDLLQPLEQPLRVGEHTPTVIMVAGVNGAG
;
A
#
# COMPACT_ATOMS: atom_id res chain seq x y z
N MET A 1 24.25 -41.31 -17.65
CA MET A 1 24.10 -42.71 -17.21
C MET A 1 23.14 -42.72 -16.02
N PHE A 2 22.02 -43.43 -16.15
CA PHE A 2 21.03 -43.78 -15.10
C PHE A 2 20.22 -42.59 -14.47
N SER A 3 19.05 -42.15 -14.93
CA SER A 3 17.69 -42.77 -15.08
C SER A 3 16.89 -43.09 -13.81
N PHE A 4 15.68 -42.50 -13.73
CA PHE A 4 14.41 -42.98 -13.15
C PHE A 4 14.33 -43.16 -11.60
N PHE A 5 13.23 -42.94 -10.86
CA PHE A 5 11.80 -42.90 -11.17
C PHE A 5 10.94 -42.48 -9.94
N ARG A 6 9.75 -41.93 -10.24
CA ARG A 6 8.42 -42.11 -9.61
C ARG A 6 8.12 -41.68 -8.14
N LYS A 7 7.31 -40.62 -8.05
CA LYS A 7 5.87 -40.57 -7.65
C LYS A 7 5.38 -41.55 -6.58
N LYS A 8 4.80 -41.02 -5.50
CA LYS A 8 3.78 -41.71 -4.70
C LYS A 8 2.69 -40.75 -4.20
N THR A 9 1.51 -40.89 -4.80
CA THR A 9 0.21 -40.53 -4.24
C THR A 9 -0.14 -41.51 -3.12
N PRO A 10 -0.99 -41.13 -2.16
CA PRO A 10 -1.99 -42.06 -1.69
C PRO A 10 -3.41 -41.51 -1.94
N ALA A 11 -4.29 -42.42 -2.36
CA ALA A 11 -5.72 -42.24 -2.45
C ALA A 11 -6.40 -43.01 -1.30
N THR A 12 -7.48 -42.43 -0.80
CA THR A 12 -8.71 -43.06 -0.26
C THR A 12 -8.59 -44.03 0.92
N ASP A 13 -9.21 -43.65 2.05
CA ASP A 13 -10.17 -44.56 2.69
C ASP A 13 -11.31 -43.79 3.39
N VAL A 14 -12.44 -44.48 3.42
CA VAL A 14 -13.80 -44.10 3.75
C VAL A 14 -14.02 -44.20 5.25
N ALA A 15 -14.74 -43.25 5.85
CA ALA A 15 -15.46 -43.52 7.09
C ALA A 15 -16.69 -42.61 7.20
N ALA A 16 -17.84 -43.27 7.16
CA ALA A 16 -19.15 -42.72 7.42
C ALA A 16 -19.23 -42.10 8.82
N SER A 17 -19.90 -40.95 8.91
CA SER A 17 -20.59 -40.54 10.13
C SER A 17 -22.02 -40.16 9.77
N THR A 18 -22.88 -41.16 9.95
CA THR A 18 -24.30 -41.02 10.20
C THR A 18 -24.47 -40.14 11.43
N ASN A 19 -25.17 -39.01 11.30
CA ASN A 19 -25.97 -38.49 12.39
C ASN A 19 -27.34 -38.13 11.84
N ALA A 20 -28.32 -38.84 12.40
CA ALA A 20 -29.74 -38.69 12.16
C ALA A 20 -30.25 -37.40 12.78
N HIS A 21 -31.13 -36.69 12.06
CA HIS A 21 -32.25 -35.96 12.67
C HIS A 21 -33.45 -35.91 11.69
N SER A 22 -34.44 -36.75 12.00
CA SER A 22 -35.89 -36.49 12.03
C SER A 22 -36.58 -35.72 10.88
N THR A 23 -37.19 -36.49 9.97
CA THR A 23 -38.66 -36.61 9.68
C THR A 23 -39.63 -35.95 10.70
N THR A 24 -40.79 -35.34 10.43
CA THR A 24 -41.66 -35.05 9.25
C THR A 24 -42.73 -33.95 9.69
N PRO A 25 -43.97 -33.76 9.14
CA PRO A 25 -44.41 -32.53 8.43
C PRO A 25 -45.70 -31.81 8.92
N GLY A 26 -45.91 -30.58 8.40
CA GLY A 26 -47.19 -29.96 7.97
C GLY A 26 -48.23 -29.51 9.02
N PRO A 27 -49.33 -28.83 8.64
CA PRO A 27 -49.62 -27.98 7.47
C PRO A 27 -50.25 -26.60 7.84
N GLU A 28 -50.44 -25.70 6.86
CA GLU A 28 -51.68 -24.92 6.58
C GLU A 28 -51.42 -23.59 5.86
N ALA A 29 -52.26 -23.37 4.86
CA ALA A 29 -52.27 -22.30 3.88
C ALA A 29 -53.25 -21.18 4.27
N THR A 30 -53.19 -20.06 3.54
CA THR A 30 -54.29 -19.13 3.12
C THR A 30 -53.66 -17.73 2.91
N SER A 31 -53.30 -17.30 1.70
CA SER A 31 -54.15 -16.69 0.64
C SER A 31 -55.00 -15.50 1.11
N VAL A 32 -54.65 -14.26 0.73
CA VAL A 32 -55.48 -13.38 -0.14
C VAL A 32 -54.78 -12.02 -0.41
N ALA A 33 -54.63 -11.70 -1.70
CA ALA A 33 -54.67 -10.32 -2.23
C ALA A 33 -56.15 -10.00 -2.59
N PRO A 34 -56.59 -8.72 -2.65
CA PRO A 34 -56.50 -7.86 -3.86
C PRO A 34 -56.26 -6.35 -3.53
N ALA A 35 -55.61 -5.50 -4.33
CA ALA A 35 -55.89 -4.87 -5.64
C ALA A 35 -56.83 -3.62 -5.63
N LEU A 36 -56.35 -2.54 -6.30
CA LEU A 36 -57.04 -1.34 -6.88
C LEU A 36 -57.50 -0.21 -5.90
N ALA A 37 -57.43 1.11 -6.17
CA ALA A 37 -57.07 1.96 -7.31
C ALA A 37 -56.99 3.47 -6.93
N ALA A 38 -56.44 4.28 -7.88
CA ALA A 38 -56.83 5.67 -8.26
C ALA A 38 -56.45 6.87 -7.34
N THR A 39 -55.41 7.65 -7.69
CA THR A 39 -55.38 8.95 -8.45
C THR A 39 -55.88 10.20 -7.72
N GLY A 40 -55.01 11.23 -7.65
CA GLY A 40 -55.33 12.62 -7.34
C GLY A 40 -54.11 13.54 -7.48
N GLU A 41 -54.20 14.54 -8.36
CA GLU A 41 -53.16 15.43 -8.88
C GLU A 41 -52.68 16.59 -7.96
N ALA A 42 -51.43 17.01 -8.19
CA ALA A 42 -50.86 18.37 -8.26
C ALA A 42 -51.14 19.45 -7.17
N SER A 43 -50.07 20.07 -6.62
CA SER A 43 -49.53 21.36 -7.12
C SER A 43 -48.49 22.05 -6.19
N ALA A 44 -47.46 22.62 -6.84
CA ALA A 44 -46.71 23.86 -6.54
C ALA A 44 -45.61 23.97 -5.44
N SER A 45 -44.39 24.19 -5.97
CA SER A 45 -43.46 25.32 -5.68
C SER A 45 -42.19 25.05 -4.86
N SER A 46 -41.02 25.12 -5.52
CA SER A 46 -39.90 26.05 -5.20
C SER A 46 -38.68 25.79 -6.11
N PRO A 47 -38.11 26.80 -6.81
CA PRO A 47 -36.83 26.64 -7.49
C PRO A 47 -35.71 27.06 -6.53
N ALA A 48 -35.18 26.11 -5.77
CA ALA A 48 -33.98 26.34 -4.96
C ALA A 48 -32.74 26.14 -5.82
N ALA A 49 -32.00 27.23 -5.99
CA ALA A 49 -30.72 27.35 -6.67
C ALA A 49 -29.79 26.14 -6.46
N THR A 50 -29.42 25.49 -7.55
CA THR A 50 -28.28 24.56 -7.57
C THR A 50 -27.00 25.40 -7.55
N ALA A 51 -26.55 25.77 -6.35
CA ALA A 51 -25.15 26.13 -6.13
C ALA A 51 -24.29 24.91 -6.49
N PRO A 52 -23.19 25.06 -7.25
CA PRO A 52 -22.31 23.95 -7.53
C PRO A 52 -21.66 23.50 -6.22
N LEU A 53 -21.93 22.25 -5.85
CA LEU A 53 -21.33 21.58 -4.71
C LEU A 53 -19.82 21.45 -4.95
N SER A 54 -19.09 22.32 -4.26
CA SER A 54 -18.01 21.95 -3.36
C SER A 54 -16.88 21.08 -3.95
N ALA A 55 -15.84 21.76 -4.40
CA ALA A 55 -14.48 21.23 -4.45
C ALA A 55 -14.00 20.89 -3.02
N ALA A 56 -14.19 19.64 -2.60
CA ALA A 56 -13.70 19.16 -1.31
C ALA A 56 -12.96 17.84 -1.47
N GLU A 57 -11.66 17.86 -1.77
CA GLU A 57 -10.65 16.87 -1.32
C GLU A 57 -9.17 17.40 -1.23
N PRO A 58 -8.83 18.53 -0.55
CA PRO A 58 -7.42 18.83 -0.21
C PRO A 58 -7.03 18.53 1.25
N THR A 59 -7.98 18.33 2.17
CA THR A 59 -7.70 18.35 3.63
C THR A 59 -7.18 17.01 4.18
N ALA A 60 -7.71 15.87 3.71
CA ALA A 60 -7.33 14.55 4.20
C ALA A 60 -5.87 14.19 3.85
N ARG A 61 -5.44 14.48 2.61
CA ARG A 61 -4.07 14.23 2.14
C ARG A 61 -3.04 15.05 2.90
N ALA A 62 -3.34 16.33 3.18
CA ALA A 62 -2.45 17.20 3.96
C ALA A 62 -2.23 16.66 5.39
N GLY A 63 -3.30 16.19 6.05
CA GLY A 63 -3.22 15.59 7.38
C GLY A 63 -2.41 14.28 7.41
N TRP A 64 -2.61 13.40 6.43
CA TRP A 64 -1.84 12.16 6.31
C TRP A 64 -0.35 12.42 6.12
N LEU A 65 0.01 13.32 5.20
CA LEU A 65 1.40 13.63 4.91
C LEU A 65 2.11 14.28 6.11
N SER A 66 1.40 15.07 6.92
CA SER A 66 1.93 15.60 8.18
C SER A 66 2.28 14.49 9.18
N ARG A 67 1.42 13.48 9.33
CA ARG A 67 1.70 12.32 10.22
C ARG A 67 2.88 11.51 9.71
N LEU A 68 2.96 11.28 8.40
CA LEU A 68 4.10 10.59 7.79
C LEU A 68 5.41 11.34 8.05
N ARG A 69 5.45 12.65 7.83
CA ARG A 69 6.63 13.49 8.13
C ARG A 69 7.02 13.44 9.61
N GLN A 70 6.02 13.42 10.51
CA GLN A 70 6.27 13.32 11.94
C GLN A 70 6.89 11.96 12.31
N GLY A 71 6.39 10.86 11.74
CA GLY A 71 6.94 9.52 11.96
C GLY A 71 8.37 9.36 11.44
N LEU A 72 8.68 9.98 10.30
CA LEU A 72 10.00 9.94 9.68
C LEU A 72 10.97 11.01 10.21
N ARG A 73 10.60 11.79 11.22
CA ARG A 73 11.37 12.98 11.64
C ARG A 73 12.80 12.64 12.04
N ARG A 74 13.01 11.53 12.76
CA ARG A 74 14.36 11.13 13.22
C ARG A 74 15.29 10.78 12.06
N THR A 75 14.82 9.97 11.12
CA THR A 75 15.56 9.61 9.90
C THR A 75 15.78 10.81 8.98
N GLY A 76 14.77 11.68 8.86
CA GLY A 76 14.88 12.91 8.07
C GLY A 76 15.92 13.88 8.63
N GLN A 77 16.04 13.97 9.97
CA GLN A 77 17.05 14.79 10.63
C GLN A 77 18.46 14.24 10.43
N SER A 78 18.70 12.95 10.65
CA SER A 78 20.03 12.35 10.44
C SER A 78 20.51 12.50 9.00
N MET A 79 19.61 12.36 8.01
CA MET A 79 19.95 12.63 6.61
C MET A 79 20.24 14.10 6.34
N ALA A 80 19.48 15.03 6.92
CA ALA A 80 19.68 16.46 6.67
C ALA A 80 21.02 16.98 7.25
N GLU A 81 21.44 16.43 8.39
CA GLU A 81 22.71 16.79 9.04
C GLU A 81 23.93 16.47 8.16
N VAL A 82 23.89 15.39 7.38
CA VAL A 82 24.98 15.00 6.46
C VAL A 82 25.29 16.11 5.44
N PHE A 83 24.28 16.83 4.97
CA PHE A 83 24.43 17.89 3.96
C PHE A 83 24.71 19.28 4.55
N THR A 84 24.84 19.40 5.87
CA THR A 84 25.05 20.69 6.53
C THR A 84 26.55 20.97 6.65
N GLY A 85 27.04 21.99 5.95
CA GLY A 85 28.41 22.52 6.14
C GLY A 85 29.54 21.66 5.57
N LYS A 86 29.23 20.58 4.85
CA LYS A 86 30.22 19.72 4.17
C LYS A 86 30.37 20.10 2.70
N GLN A 87 31.61 20.08 2.20
CA GLN A 87 31.85 20.10 0.76
C GLN A 87 31.47 18.75 0.14
N ILE A 88 31.38 18.70 -1.18
CA ILE A 88 31.10 17.46 -1.90
C ILE A 88 32.43 16.71 -2.07
N ASP A 89 32.83 16.00 -1.02
CA ASP A 89 34.07 15.24 -0.92
C ASP A 89 33.80 13.80 -0.45
N ASP A 90 34.86 13.01 -0.28
CA ASP A 90 34.75 11.62 0.17
C ASP A 90 34.13 11.53 1.59
N ASP A 91 34.45 12.47 2.49
CA ASP A 91 33.89 12.55 3.85
C ASP A 91 32.37 12.74 3.86
N LEU A 92 31.80 13.44 2.87
CA LEU A 92 30.35 13.54 2.67
C LEU A 92 29.76 12.16 2.35
N TYR A 93 30.36 11.43 1.41
CA TYR A 93 29.85 10.11 0.99
C TYR A 93 29.96 9.07 2.09
N GLU A 94 31.04 9.06 2.88
CA GLU A 94 31.20 8.17 4.03
C GLU A 94 30.17 8.47 5.14
N ALA A 95 29.89 9.75 5.39
CA ALA A 95 28.86 10.15 6.34
C ALA A 95 27.46 9.77 5.85
N LEU A 96 27.20 9.90 4.55
CA LEU A 96 25.95 9.47 3.95
C LEU A 96 25.77 7.95 4.04
N GLU A 97 26.83 7.18 3.77
CA GLU A 97 26.85 5.73 3.93
C GLU A 97 26.47 5.33 5.36
N SER A 98 27.19 5.89 6.33
CA SER A 98 26.97 5.63 7.75
C SER A 98 25.52 5.92 8.15
N ALA A 99 24.99 7.05 7.69
CA ALA A 99 23.65 7.47 8.05
C ALA A 99 22.55 6.64 7.33
N LEU A 100 22.80 6.12 6.12
CA LEU A 100 21.90 5.16 5.45
C LEU A 100 21.89 3.80 6.15
N LEU A 101 23.05 3.31 6.60
CA LEU A 101 23.15 2.06 7.36
C LEU A 101 22.47 2.17 8.72
N MET A 102 22.62 3.30 9.42
CA MET A 102 21.89 3.58 10.67
C MET A 102 20.37 3.71 10.46
N ALA A 103 19.94 3.97 9.24
CA ALA A 103 18.53 4.06 8.85
C ALA A 103 17.97 2.73 8.33
N ASP A 104 18.66 1.61 8.58
CA ASP A 104 18.26 0.26 8.20
C ASP A 104 18.12 0.03 6.67
N ALA A 105 18.83 0.80 5.84
CA ALA A 105 18.83 0.57 4.38
C ALA A 105 19.51 -0.75 3.99
N GLY A 106 20.49 -1.19 4.78
CA GLY A 106 21.33 -2.36 4.50
C GLY A 106 22.44 -2.08 3.48
N VAL A 107 23.52 -2.87 3.54
CA VAL A 107 24.74 -2.67 2.74
C VAL A 107 24.47 -2.64 1.22
N PRO A 108 23.73 -3.60 0.62
CA PRO A 108 23.57 -3.63 -0.83
C PRO A 108 22.81 -2.41 -1.39
N ALA A 109 21.78 -1.95 -0.68
CA ALA A 109 20.99 -0.80 -1.10
C ALA A 109 21.80 0.50 -0.94
N THR A 110 22.55 0.62 0.15
CA THR A 110 23.44 1.78 0.38
C THR A 110 24.53 1.87 -0.70
N GLU A 111 25.24 0.78 -0.99
CA GLU A 111 26.25 0.75 -2.04
C GLU A 111 25.66 1.12 -3.41
N PHE A 112 24.50 0.57 -3.75
CA PHE A 112 23.79 0.90 -4.98
C PHE A 112 23.48 2.40 -5.05
N LEU A 113 22.88 2.97 -4.01
CA LEU A 113 22.49 4.38 -3.95
C LEU A 113 23.70 5.32 -4.04
N LEU A 114 24.80 5.01 -3.34
CA LEU A 114 26.01 5.86 -3.36
C LEU A 114 26.69 5.85 -4.72
N ASN A 115 26.77 4.68 -5.36
CA ASN A 115 27.31 4.58 -6.72
C ASN A 115 26.44 5.33 -7.73
N ASP A 116 25.11 5.22 -7.59
CA ASP A 116 24.16 5.94 -8.41
C ASP A 116 24.28 7.46 -8.24
N LEU A 117 24.36 7.91 -6.99
CA LEU A 117 24.51 9.32 -6.63
C LEU A 117 25.82 9.90 -7.18
N LYS A 118 26.96 9.23 -6.97
CA LYS A 118 28.27 9.68 -7.49
C LYS A 118 28.24 9.85 -9.01
N ARG A 119 27.58 8.93 -9.72
CA ARG A 119 27.37 9.03 -11.17
C ARG A 119 26.54 10.26 -11.54
N ARG A 120 25.37 10.44 -10.90
CA ARG A 120 24.48 11.60 -11.15
C ARG A 120 25.16 12.93 -10.85
N VAL A 121 25.91 13.02 -9.75
CA VAL A 121 26.67 14.23 -9.38
C VAL A 121 27.70 14.58 -10.45
N LYS A 122 28.45 13.57 -10.93
CA LYS A 122 29.42 13.73 -12.01
C LYS A 122 28.77 14.17 -13.33
N ASP A 123 27.66 13.53 -13.71
CA ASP A 123 26.97 13.80 -14.98
C ASP A 123 26.33 15.19 -15.00
N THR A 124 25.72 15.59 -13.87
CA THR A 124 25.05 16.90 -13.74
C THR A 124 25.96 18.03 -13.30
N LYS A 125 27.22 17.72 -12.95
CA LYS A 125 28.21 18.63 -12.37
C LYS A 125 27.64 19.40 -11.17
N ALA A 126 26.95 18.68 -10.29
CA ALA A 126 26.40 19.29 -9.08
C ALA A 126 27.55 19.71 -8.15
N ASP A 127 27.54 20.98 -7.76
CA ASP A 127 28.58 21.66 -6.99
C ASP A 127 28.08 22.22 -5.65
N ASP A 128 26.80 22.08 -5.36
CA ASP A 128 26.17 22.50 -4.10
C ASP A 128 25.49 21.32 -3.37
N PRO A 129 25.65 21.21 -2.03
CA PRO A 129 25.04 20.14 -1.23
C PRO A 129 23.51 20.01 -1.36
N ALA A 130 22.77 21.11 -1.56
CA ALA A 130 21.31 21.03 -1.73
C ALA A 130 20.95 20.33 -3.06
N ARG A 131 21.76 20.54 -4.11
CA ARG A 131 21.59 19.85 -5.39
C ARG A 131 21.92 18.37 -5.28
N VAL A 132 22.99 18.00 -4.57
CA VAL A 132 23.33 16.58 -4.29
C VAL A 132 22.21 15.90 -3.51
N ARG A 133 21.65 16.59 -2.50
CA ARG A 133 20.48 16.09 -1.77
C ARG A 133 19.28 15.84 -2.69
N GLY A 134 19.04 16.74 -3.66
CA GLY A 134 18.01 16.52 -4.69
C GLY A 134 18.26 15.25 -5.50
N LEU A 135 19.49 15.06 -5.98
CA LEU A 135 19.88 13.86 -6.73
C LEU A 135 19.74 12.57 -5.92
N LEU A 136 19.98 12.62 -4.60
CA LEU A 136 19.75 11.48 -3.71
C LEU A 136 18.25 11.16 -3.61
N VAL A 137 17.38 12.17 -3.51
CA VAL A 137 15.93 11.98 -3.52
C VAL A 137 15.49 11.35 -4.85
N ASP A 138 16.03 11.80 -5.97
CA ASP A 138 15.73 11.22 -7.28
C ASP A 138 16.18 9.75 -7.35
N ALA A 139 17.41 9.45 -6.90
CA ALA A 139 17.93 8.08 -6.89
C ALA A 139 17.10 7.13 -6.01
N LEU A 140 16.68 7.59 -4.82
CA LEU A 140 15.76 6.85 -3.95
C LEU A 140 14.39 6.65 -4.59
N THR A 141 13.85 7.68 -5.23
CA THR A 141 12.56 7.61 -5.91
C THR A 141 12.60 6.59 -7.04
N ASP A 142 13.62 6.65 -7.89
CA ASP A 142 13.81 5.72 -9.01
C ASP A 142 13.99 4.27 -8.53
N LEU A 143 14.68 4.07 -7.39
CA LEU A 143 14.86 2.75 -6.80
C LEU A 143 13.53 2.16 -6.28
N LEU A 144 12.66 2.99 -5.70
CA LEU A 144 11.40 2.55 -5.10
C LEU A 144 10.24 2.46 -6.12
N GLN A 145 10.27 3.26 -7.19
CA GLN A 145 9.19 3.36 -8.17
C GLN A 145 8.72 2.00 -8.75
N PRO A 146 9.61 1.04 -9.08
CA PRO A 146 9.18 -0.27 -9.62
C PRO A 146 8.45 -1.14 -8.59
N LEU A 147 8.60 -0.84 -7.30
CA LEU A 147 7.97 -1.57 -6.19
C LEU A 147 6.60 -1.00 -5.80
N GLU A 148 6.26 0.19 -6.32
CA GLU A 148 4.97 0.82 -6.08
C GLU A 148 3.86 0.06 -6.83
N GLN A 149 3.16 -0.83 -6.12
CA GLN A 149 1.98 -1.51 -6.67
C GLN A 149 0.75 -1.27 -5.78
N PRO A 150 -0.34 -0.68 -6.32
CA PRO A 150 -1.57 -0.49 -5.58
C PRO A 150 -2.26 -1.82 -5.29
N LEU A 151 -2.75 -1.98 -4.06
CA LEU A 151 -3.56 -3.13 -3.68
C LEU A 151 -4.91 -3.12 -4.43
N ARG A 152 -5.21 -4.18 -5.18
CA ARG A 152 -6.49 -4.36 -5.87
C ARG A 152 -7.46 -5.09 -4.95
N VAL A 153 -8.58 -4.44 -4.62
CA VAL A 153 -9.65 -5.01 -3.78
C VAL A 153 -10.94 -5.05 -4.60
N GLY A 154 -11.69 -6.15 -4.53
CA GLY A 154 -12.98 -6.29 -5.22
C GLY A 154 -12.93 -6.97 -6.60
N GLU A 155 -11.77 -7.41 -7.07
CA GLU A 155 -11.64 -8.18 -8.33
C GLU A 155 -12.30 -9.56 -8.23
N HIS A 156 -12.35 -10.11 -7.01
CA HIS A 156 -13.03 -11.37 -6.69
C HIS A 156 -13.98 -11.18 -5.51
N THR A 157 -15.09 -11.92 -5.51
CA THR A 157 -16.10 -11.86 -4.46
C THR A 157 -16.30 -13.25 -3.82
N PRO A 158 -15.97 -13.43 -2.52
CA PRO A 158 -15.36 -12.45 -1.63
C PRO A 158 -13.88 -12.20 -1.96
N THR A 159 -13.37 -10.99 -1.68
CA THR A 159 -11.93 -10.75 -1.68
C THR A 159 -11.36 -11.29 -0.37
N VAL A 160 -10.54 -12.34 -0.45
CA VAL A 160 -9.91 -12.96 0.72
C VAL A 160 -8.47 -12.45 0.85
N ILE A 161 -8.14 -11.82 1.98
CA ILE A 161 -6.81 -11.32 2.30
C ILE A 161 -6.26 -12.13 3.48
N MET A 162 -5.14 -12.83 3.27
CA MET A 162 -4.43 -13.53 4.35
C MET A 162 -3.30 -12.64 4.87
N VAL A 163 -3.38 -12.22 6.12
CA VAL A 163 -2.31 -11.47 6.79
C VAL A 163 -1.40 -12.47 7.50
N ALA A 164 -0.10 -12.40 7.24
CA ALA A 164 0.91 -13.24 7.87
C ALA A 164 2.05 -12.38 8.43
N GLY A 165 2.60 -12.77 9.57
CA GLY A 165 3.68 -12.06 10.25
C GLY A 165 4.19 -12.85 11.45
N VAL A 166 5.34 -12.46 11.99
CA VAL A 166 5.85 -13.00 13.27
C VAL A 166 5.14 -12.32 14.45
N ASN A 167 5.16 -12.95 15.62
CA ASN A 167 4.55 -12.37 16.82
C ASN A 167 5.16 -10.99 17.14
N GLY A 168 4.31 -9.97 17.24
CA GLY A 168 4.72 -8.60 17.62
C GLY A 168 5.18 -7.69 16.46
N ALA A 169 5.01 -8.06 15.20
CA ALA A 169 5.33 -7.22 14.04
C ALA A 169 4.26 -6.16 13.69
N GLY A 170 3.15 -6.16 14.43
CA GLY A 170 2.04 -5.21 14.27
C GLY A 170 2.40 -3.82 14.76
#